data_AF-A0A9D1UQV6-F1
#
_entry.id   AF-A0A9D1UQV6-F1
#
_cell.length_a   1.000
_cell.length_b   1.000
_cell.length_c   1.000
_cell.angle_alpha   90.00
_cell.angle_beta   90.00
_cell.angle_gamma   90.00
#
_symmetry.space_group_name_H-M   'P 1'
#
loop_
_entity.id
_entity.type
_entity.pdbx_description
1 polymer ?
#
loop_
_entity_poly.entity_id
_entity_poly.type
_entity_poly.pdbx_seq_one_letter_code
_entity_poly.pdbx_strand_id
1 'polypeptide(L)'
;DGADVDETSGNLNMTTVAVRTNMTLVQALGRWLTTDDTLVPIEQVLPSGKSREEVQKQNAAAFAASESNATISAMNYLGKPVETMVVEVSEDSPAEGVLRPNDIVTHIDGEEITVPGDLAKKVQDKEPGDEVTVTVQRQTRTEEFEVELGETPKELRGANDGAKAFLGVTSVAQPAGNVKVRYNLTDIGGPSAGLMFSMAVVDKLSPGELTGGKFVAGTGTIDAKGTVGPIGGITHKIAAAKDAGAEVFLVPSKNCAEAVHDKPEGITLIDVESLDDAVDDLKAYTSGGSPSLCEG
;
A
#
# COMPACT_ATOMS: atom_id res chain seq x y z
N ASP A 1 -5.64 -15.40 -8.63
CA ASP A 1 -6.07 -16.81 -8.79
C ASP A 1 -7.31 -17.10 -7.98
N GLY A 2 -8.14 -18.06 -8.39
CA GLY A 2 -9.23 -18.63 -7.57
C GLY A 2 -10.55 -17.85 -7.53
N ALA A 3 -10.71 -16.83 -8.38
CA ALA A 3 -11.98 -16.17 -8.68
C ALA A 3 -12.19 -16.13 -10.20
N ASP A 4 -13.43 -15.96 -10.64
CA ASP A 4 -13.70 -15.50 -12.00
C ASP A 4 -13.06 -14.11 -12.15
N VAL A 5 -12.11 -14.00 -13.07
CA VAL A 5 -11.38 -12.77 -13.36
C VAL A 5 -11.77 -12.27 -14.73
N ASP A 6 -11.97 -10.96 -14.85
CA ASP A 6 -12.23 -10.36 -16.16
C ASP A 6 -10.97 -10.21 -16.99
N GLU A 7 -11.15 -10.39 -18.31
CA GLU A 7 -10.15 -9.99 -19.30
C GLU A 7 -10.06 -8.46 -19.32
N THR A 8 -8.83 -7.96 -19.34
CA THR A 8 -8.52 -6.52 -19.28
C THR A 8 -7.68 -6.15 -20.50
N SER A 9 -8.21 -5.31 -21.39
CA SER A 9 -7.51 -4.87 -22.63
C SER A 9 -6.65 -3.61 -22.46
N GLY A 10 -6.84 -2.85 -21.38
CA GLY A 10 -6.05 -1.67 -21.02
C GLY A 10 -5.01 -1.95 -19.92
N ASN A 11 -4.36 -0.89 -19.42
CA ASN A 11 -3.36 -1.02 -18.35
C ASN A 11 -3.63 -0.04 -17.21
N LEU A 12 -3.42 -0.51 -15.98
CA LEU A 12 -3.35 0.28 -14.75
C LEU A 12 -1.89 0.37 -14.32
N ASN A 13 -1.26 1.52 -14.56
CA ASN A 13 0.17 1.70 -14.31
C ASN A 13 0.43 2.56 -13.08
N MET A 14 1.42 2.12 -12.30
CA MET A 14 1.91 2.88 -11.16
C MET A 14 3.10 3.75 -11.54
N THR A 15 3.28 4.82 -10.77
CA THR A 15 4.43 5.71 -10.93
C THR A 15 5.28 5.75 -9.67
N THR A 16 6.60 5.68 -9.85
CA THR A 16 7.59 5.76 -8.78
C THR A 16 8.59 6.87 -9.10
N VAL A 17 9.16 7.47 -8.06
CA VAL A 17 10.28 8.42 -8.18
C VAL A 17 11.50 7.81 -7.50
N ALA A 18 12.62 7.72 -8.22
CA ALA A 18 13.86 7.20 -7.67
C ALA A 18 14.73 8.35 -7.17
N VAL A 19 15.14 8.32 -5.91
CA VAL A 19 16.00 9.35 -5.33
C VAL A 19 17.46 8.94 -5.39
N ARG A 20 18.32 9.80 -5.95
CA ARG A 20 19.77 9.64 -5.96
C ARG A 20 20.41 10.56 -4.92
N THR A 21 21.26 10.00 -4.07
CA THR A 21 22.01 10.73 -3.01
C THR A 21 23.51 10.61 -3.24
N ASN A 22 24.34 11.33 -2.47
CA ASN A 22 25.82 11.38 -2.60
C ASN A 22 26.34 12.08 -3.87
N MET A 23 25.70 13.17 -4.30
CA MET A 23 26.24 14.05 -5.33
C MET A 23 26.97 15.23 -4.71
N THR A 24 28.08 15.64 -5.31
CA THR A 24 28.65 16.97 -5.04
C THR A 24 27.71 18.06 -5.58
N LEU A 25 27.75 19.27 -5.02
CA LEU A 25 26.98 20.43 -5.51
C LEU A 25 27.19 20.70 -7.01
N VAL A 26 28.40 20.50 -7.51
CA VAL A 26 28.73 20.67 -8.94
C VAL A 26 28.07 19.58 -9.80
N GLN A 27 28.04 18.33 -9.33
CA GLN A 27 27.34 17.24 -10.02
C GLN A 27 25.82 17.41 -9.99
N ALA A 28 25.27 17.84 -8.86
CA ALA A 28 23.85 18.13 -8.69
C ALA A 28 23.39 19.28 -9.60
N LEU A 29 24.15 20.39 -9.64
CA LEU A 29 23.88 21.52 -10.51
C LEU A 29 24.09 21.18 -12.00
N GLY A 30 25.12 20.39 -12.32
CA GLY A 30 25.37 19.91 -13.68
C GLY A 30 24.22 19.02 -14.19
N ARG A 31 23.68 18.12 -13.36
CA ARG A 31 22.49 17.33 -13.70
C ARG A 31 21.23 18.20 -13.80
N TRP A 32 20.99 19.09 -12.86
CA TRP A 32 19.84 20.01 -12.92
C TRP A 32 19.81 20.84 -14.22
N LEU A 33 20.98 21.20 -14.76
CA LEU A 33 21.10 21.92 -16.03
C LEU A 33 21.01 21.03 -17.29
N THR A 34 21.10 19.70 -17.16
CA THR A 34 21.22 18.77 -18.31
C THR A 34 20.18 17.64 -18.32
N THR A 35 19.38 17.52 -17.27
CA THR A 35 18.36 16.49 -17.06
C THR A 35 17.13 17.13 -16.39
N ASP A 36 15.96 16.54 -16.54
CA ASP A 36 14.71 16.99 -15.91
C ASP A 36 14.62 16.60 -14.40
N ASP A 37 15.77 16.51 -13.73
CA ASP A 37 15.87 16.18 -12.32
C ASP A 37 15.62 17.41 -11.44
N THR A 38 14.70 17.31 -10.46
CA THR A 38 14.53 18.35 -9.44
C THR A 38 15.48 18.15 -8.25
N LEU A 39 16.15 19.21 -7.82
CA LEU A 39 16.97 19.23 -6.62
C LEU A 39 16.11 19.56 -5.40
N VAL A 40 16.09 18.65 -4.43
CA VAL A 40 15.43 18.84 -3.13
C VAL A 40 16.45 18.71 -1.99
N PRO A 41 16.27 19.43 -0.87
CA PRO A 41 17.06 19.23 0.34
C PRO A 41 17.06 17.76 0.77
N ILE A 42 18.22 17.23 1.16
CA ILE A 42 18.33 15.81 1.52
C ILE A 42 17.46 15.47 2.72
N GLU A 43 17.19 16.45 3.60
CA GLU A 43 16.31 16.34 4.77
C GLU A 43 14.85 16.06 4.39
N GLN A 44 14.41 16.43 3.18
CA GLN A 44 13.07 16.10 2.67
C GLN A 44 12.94 14.63 2.25
N VAL A 45 14.07 13.96 2.01
CA VAL A 45 14.12 12.56 1.56
C VAL A 45 14.61 11.62 2.67
N LEU A 46 15.58 12.08 3.45
CA LEU A 46 16.14 11.43 4.63
C LEU A 46 15.90 12.36 5.82
N PRO A 47 14.81 12.14 6.59
CA PRO A 47 14.54 12.94 7.78
C PRO A 47 15.78 12.98 8.69
N SER A 48 16.12 14.17 9.18
CA SER A 48 17.31 14.40 10.01
C SER A 48 17.36 13.44 11.21
N GLY A 49 18.43 12.66 11.31
CA GLY A 49 18.70 11.75 12.43
C GLY A 49 18.43 10.27 12.19
N LYS A 50 18.02 9.86 10.98
CA LYS A 50 17.83 8.43 10.63
C LYS A 50 18.90 7.92 9.67
N SER A 51 19.37 6.69 9.89
CA SER A 51 20.23 5.97 8.95
C SER A 51 19.45 5.50 7.73
N ARG A 52 20.16 5.19 6.64
CA ARG A 52 19.54 4.67 5.40
C ARG A 52 18.83 3.33 5.63
N GLU A 53 19.40 2.48 6.47
CA GLU A 53 18.85 1.18 6.81
C GLU A 53 17.51 1.33 7.55
N GLU A 54 17.44 2.24 8.52
CA GLU A 54 16.19 2.55 9.23
C GLU A 54 15.11 3.10 8.30
N VAL A 55 15.48 3.97 7.36
CA VAL A 55 14.54 4.50 6.36
C VAL A 55 14.05 3.39 5.42
N GLN A 56 14.92 2.48 4.98
CA GLN A 56 14.52 1.35 4.15
C GLN A 56 13.56 0.41 4.89
N LYS A 57 13.86 0.07 6.15
CA LYS A 57 12.99 -0.76 7.00
C LYS A 57 11.62 -0.11 7.22
N GLN A 58 11.59 1.20 7.47
CA GLN A 58 10.34 1.96 7.61
C GLN A 58 9.54 2.00 6.30
N ASN A 59 10.21 2.20 5.16
CA ASN A 59 9.56 2.21 3.86
C ASN A 59 8.99 0.84 3.50
N ALA A 60 9.70 -0.26 3.81
CA ALA A 60 9.19 -1.62 3.61
C ALA A 60 7.94 -1.89 4.46
N ALA A 61 7.94 -1.49 5.74
CA ALA A 61 6.77 -1.61 6.60
C ALA A 61 5.59 -0.75 6.11
N ALA A 62 5.85 0.50 5.70
CA ALA A 62 4.83 1.37 5.13
C ALA A 62 4.28 0.82 3.81
N PHE A 63 5.12 0.14 3.02
CA PHE A 63 4.73 -0.50 1.78
C PHE A 63 3.80 -1.70 2.02
N ALA A 64 4.16 -2.61 2.94
CA ALA A 64 3.30 -3.73 3.32
C ALA A 64 1.96 -3.27 3.92
N ALA A 65 1.97 -2.19 4.71
CA ALA A 65 0.76 -1.55 5.21
C ALA A 65 -0.10 -0.98 4.07
N SER A 66 0.53 -0.39 3.04
CA SER A 66 -0.16 0.10 1.84
C SER A 66 -0.82 -1.03 1.06
N GLU A 67 -0.18 -2.20 0.92
CA GLU A 67 -0.78 -3.36 0.25
C GLU A 67 -1.99 -3.90 1.03
N SER A 68 -1.86 -3.97 2.36
CA SER A 68 -2.98 -4.40 3.22
C SER A 68 -4.15 -3.43 3.14
N ASN A 69 -3.90 -2.12 3.28
CA ASN A 69 -4.95 -1.11 3.14
C ASN A 69 -5.61 -1.16 1.77
N ALA A 70 -4.82 -1.33 0.71
CA ALA A 70 -5.33 -1.40 -0.65
C ALA A 70 -6.24 -2.61 -0.86
N THR A 71 -5.85 -3.76 -0.30
CA THR A 71 -6.65 -4.98 -0.33
C THR A 71 -7.92 -4.82 0.48
N ILE A 72 -7.85 -4.26 1.70
CA ILE A 72 -9.02 -4.02 2.55
C ILE A 72 -10.00 -3.06 1.86
N SER A 73 -9.53 -1.93 1.33
CA SER A 73 -10.39 -0.95 0.67
C SER A 73 -11.06 -1.51 -0.58
N ALA A 74 -10.32 -2.24 -1.42
CA ALA A 74 -10.89 -2.86 -2.62
C ALA A 74 -11.91 -3.96 -2.28
N MET A 75 -11.62 -4.79 -1.29
CA MET A 75 -12.53 -5.85 -0.87
C MET A 75 -13.79 -5.27 -0.21
N ASN A 76 -13.67 -4.21 0.59
CA ASN A 76 -14.79 -3.46 1.12
C ASN A 76 -15.66 -2.86 0.00
N TYR A 77 -15.05 -2.21 -1.01
CA TYR A 77 -15.75 -1.70 -2.20
C TYR A 77 -16.53 -2.80 -2.92
N LEU A 78 -15.94 -3.99 -3.05
CA LEU A 78 -16.56 -5.15 -3.69
C LEU A 78 -17.59 -5.88 -2.79
N GLY A 79 -17.77 -5.46 -1.54
CA GLY A 79 -18.63 -6.14 -0.56
C GLY A 79 -18.15 -7.55 -0.21
N LYS A 80 -16.84 -7.80 -0.26
CA LYS A 80 -16.23 -9.13 -0.03
C LYS A 80 -15.38 -9.12 1.25
N PRO A 81 -15.36 -10.22 2.03
CA PRO A 81 -14.60 -10.29 3.27
C PRO A 81 -13.09 -10.40 3.03
N VAL A 82 -12.33 -9.95 4.03
CA VAL A 82 -10.86 -10.13 4.13
C VAL A 82 -10.52 -10.97 5.34
N GLU A 83 -9.31 -11.52 5.33
CA GLU A 83 -8.74 -12.29 6.42
C GLU A 83 -7.27 -11.89 6.67
N THR A 84 -6.78 -12.16 7.88
CA THR A 84 -5.41 -11.80 8.29
C THR A 84 -4.49 -13.01 8.17
N MET A 85 -3.57 -12.97 7.21
CA MET A 85 -2.63 -14.06 6.95
C MET A 85 -1.25 -13.76 7.51
N VAL A 86 -0.64 -14.72 8.20
CA VAL A 86 0.77 -14.67 8.60
C VAL A 86 1.66 -14.88 7.36
N VAL A 87 2.54 -13.92 7.06
CA VAL A 87 3.51 -14.02 5.96
C VAL A 87 4.91 -14.39 6.45
N GLU A 88 5.25 -14.00 7.68
CA GLU A 88 6.53 -14.26 8.29
C GLU A 88 6.37 -14.42 9.81
N VAL A 89 7.20 -15.29 10.39
CA VAL A 89 7.35 -15.45 11.84
C VAL A 89 8.79 -15.10 12.16
N SER A 90 9.00 -14.17 13.09
CA SER A 90 10.34 -13.75 13.50
C SER A 90 11.05 -14.89 14.24
N GLU A 91 12.35 -15.04 13.99
CA GLU A 91 13.22 -15.91 14.78
C GLU A 91 13.29 -15.41 16.24
N ASP A 92 13.45 -16.34 17.18
CA ASP A 92 13.50 -16.13 18.63
C ASP A 92 12.25 -15.40 19.17
N SER A 93 11.09 -15.57 18.51
CA SER A 93 9.84 -14.94 18.91
C SER A 93 8.85 -15.91 19.56
N PRO A 94 7.88 -15.42 20.35
CA PRO A 94 6.84 -16.26 20.93
C PRO A 94 6.02 -17.09 19.93
N ALA A 95 5.85 -16.56 18.72
CA ALA A 95 5.15 -17.26 17.65
C ALA A 95 6.00 -18.35 16.99
N GLU A 96 7.31 -18.41 17.25
CA GLU A 96 8.21 -19.39 16.65
C GLU A 96 7.82 -20.81 17.04
N GLY A 97 7.74 -21.70 16.03
CA GLY A 97 7.30 -23.09 16.22
C GLY A 97 5.80 -23.27 16.47
N VAL A 98 5.07 -22.20 16.81
CA VAL A 98 3.63 -22.19 17.04
C VAL A 98 2.87 -21.82 15.76
N LEU A 99 3.08 -20.60 15.28
CA LEU A 99 2.47 -20.06 14.06
C LEU A 99 3.37 -20.32 12.86
N ARG A 100 2.78 -20.30 11.67
CA ARG A 100 3.48 -20.60 10.42
C ARG A 100 3.03 -19.66 9.31
N PRO A 101 3.89 -19.40 8.31
CA PRO A 101 3.46 -18.72 7.10
C PRO A 101 2.25 -19.42 6.47
N ASN A 102 1.27 -18.63 6.01
CA ASN A 102 -0.05 -19.03 5.50
C ASN A 102 -1.08 -19.45 6.56
N ASP A 103 -0.80 -19.33 7.87
CA ASP A 103 -1.85 -19.38 8.87
C ASP A 103 -2.75 -18.15 8.75
N ILE A 104 -4.06 -18.36 8.82
CA ILE A 104 -5.04 -17.26 8.90
C ILE A 104 -5.41 -17.05 10.35
N VAL A 105 -5.02 -15.94 10.94
CA VAL A 105 -5.40 -15.60 12.31
C VAL A 105 -6.86 -15.16 12.30
N THR A 106 -7.71 -15.90 13.01
CA THR A 106 -9.15 -15.62 13.07
C THR A 106 -9.55 -15.00 14.40
N HIS A 107 -8.87 -15.35 15.50
CA HIS A 107 -9.17 -14.78 16.83
C HIS A 107 -7.91 -14.64 17.69
N ILE A 108 -7.95 -13.66 18.60
CA ILE A 108 -7.10 -13.61 19.80
C ILE A 108 -8.01 -13.49 21.02
N ASP A 109 -7.82 -14.36 22.01
CA ASP A 109 -8.63 -14.43 23.23
C ASP A 109 -10.15 -14.49 22.96
N GLY A 110 -10.53 -15.19 21.88
CA GLY A 110 -11.92 -15.29 21.43
C GLY A 110 -12.48 -14.03 20.75
N GLU A 111 -11.70 -12.97 20.61
CA GLU A 111 -12.08 -11.78 19.85
C GLU A 111 -11.64 -11.89 18.39
N GLU A 112 -12.55 -11.62 17.47
CA GLU A 112 -12.34 -11.76 16.02
C GLU A 112 -11.21 -10.86 15.49
N ILE A 113 -10.44 -11.41 14.56
CA ILE A 113 -9.38 -10.75 13.80
C ILE A 113 -9.72 -10.86 12.32
N THR A 114 -9.97 -9.72 11.69
CA THR A 114 -10.20 -9.64 10.24
C THR A 114 -9.06 -8.94 9.52
N VAL A 115 -8.47 -7.90 10.15
CA VAL A 115 -7.35 -7.13 9.57
C VAL A 115 -6.10 -7.16 10.46
N PRO A 116 -4.88 -7.07 9.87
CA PRO A 116 -3.61 -7.10 10.63
C PRO A 116 -3.50 -6.07 11.74
N GLY A 117 -4.10 -4.89 11.55
CA GLY A 117 -4.11 -3.82 12.54
C GLY A 117 -4.81 -4.22 13.84
N ASP A 118 -5.86 -5.02 13.76
CA ASP A 118 -6.58 -5.51 14.94
C ASP A 118 -5.71 -6.48 15.74
N LEU A 119 -5.01 -7.38 15.06
CA LEU A 119 -4.07 -8.32 15.69
C LEU A 119 -2.96 -7.56 16.42
N ALA A 120 -2.32 -6.61 15.72
CA ALA A 120 -1.26 -5.80 16.31
C ALA A 120 -1.74 -4.99 17.52
N LYS A 121 -2.94 -4.42 17.44
CA LYS A 121 -3.56 -3.66 18.54
C LYS A 121 -3.86 -4.56 19.74
N LYS A 122 -4.53 -5.69 19.54
CA LYS A 122 -4.88 -6.62 20.63
C LYS A 122 -3.64 -7.15 21.35
N VAL A 123 -2.56 -7.45 20.63
CA VAL A 123 -1.28 -7.83 21.24
C VAL A 123 -0.69 -6.66 22.02
N GLN A 124 -0.69 -5.44 21.48
CA GLN A 124 -0.12 -4.26 22.15
C GLN A 124 -0.92 -3.76 23.36
N ASP A 125 -2.20 -4.11 23.46
CA ASP A 125 -3.05 -3.81 24.61
C ASP A 125 -2.75 -4.73 25.83
N LYS A 126 -1.84 -5.71 25.67
CA LYS A 126 -1.37 -6.65 26.71
C LYS A 126 0.02 -6.28 27.25
N GLU A 127 0.45 -7.00 28.28
CA GLU A 127 1.78 -6.89 28.86
C GLU A 127 2.70 -8.05 28.43
N PRO A 128 4.03 -7.85 28.31
CA PRO A 128 4.97 -8.96 28.15
C PRO A 128 4.82 -9.96 29.30
N GLY A 129 4.76 -11.26 28.97
CA GLY A 129 4.50 -12.36 29.90
C GLY A 129 3.03 -12.76 30.00
N ASP A 130 2.09 -11.99 29.43
CA ASP A 130 0.69 -12.40 29.34
C ASP A 130 0.54 -13.60 28.41
N GLU A 131 -0.28 -14.58 28.80
CA GLU A 131 -0.71 -15.67 27.93
C GLU A 131 -1.92 -15.22 27.09
N VAL A 132 -1.86 -15.46 25.78
CA VAL A 132 -2.98 -15.24 24.86
C VAL A 132 -3.31 -16.51 24.11
N THR A 133 -4.61 -16.72 23.83
CA THR A 133 -5.06 -17.79 22.95
C THR A 133 -5.16 -17.28 21.53
N VAL A 134 -4.33 -17.79 20.62
CA VAL A 134 -4.37 -17.47 19.20
C VAL A 134 -5.09 -18.59 18.45
N THR A 135 -6.22 -18.26 17.83
CA THR A 135 -6.97 -19.19 16.97
C THR A 135 -6.59 -18.92 15.51
N VAL A 136 -6.16 -19.97 14.81
CA VAL A 136 -5.82 -19.89 13.38
C VAL A 136 -6.56 -20.92 12.55
N GLN A 137 -6.85 -20.56 11.31
CA GLN A 137 -7.19 -21.48 10.26
C GLN A 137 -5.91 -21.87 9.51
N ARG A 138 -5.47 -23.11 9.70
CA ARG A 138 -4.32 -23.72 9.02
C ARG A 138 -4.83 -24.70 7.98
N GLN A 139 -4.76 -24.28 6.71
CA GLN A 139 -5.40 -25.00 5.60
C GLN A 139 -6.91 -25.19 5.87
N THR A 140 -7.38 -26.42 6.04
CA THR A 140 -8.78 -26.74 6.34
C THR A 140 -9.07 -26.96 7.82
N ARG A 141 -8.06 -26.85 8.70
CA ARG A 141 -8.21 -27.10 10.14
C ARG A 141 -8.17 -25.80 10.92
N THR A 142 -9.02 -25.70 11.92
CA THR A 142 -8.92 -24.70 12.97
C THR A 142 -8.02 -25.24 14.07
N GLU A 143 -7.00 -24.48 14.46
CA GLU A 143 -6.03 -24.81 15.50
C GLU A 143 -5.99 -23.64 16.50
N GLU A 144 -5.88 -23.96 17.79
CA GLU A 144 -5.76 -22.98 18.88
C GLU A 144 -4.43 -23.19 19.60
N PHE A 145 -3.77 -22.08 19.92
CA PHE A 145 -2.48 -22.09 20.59
C PHE A 145 -2.47 -21.10 21.73
N GLU A 146 -2.04 -21.55 22.91
CA GLU A 146 -1.68 -20.66 24.01
C GLU A 146 -0.23 -20.18 23.77
N VAL A 147 -0.04 -18.86 23.78
CA VAL A 147 1.25 -18.22 23.52
C VAL A 147 1.51 -17.19 24.61
N GLU A 148 2.63 -17.32 25.32
CA GLU A 148 3.13 -16.31 26.24
C GLU A 148 3.77 -15.17 25.44
N LEU A 149 3.26 -13.95 25.56
CA LEU A 149 3.76 -12.80 24.81
C LEU A 149 5.15 -12.38 25.30
N GLY A 150 6.01 -12.05 24.36
CA GLY A 150 7.37 -11.61 24.63
C GLY A 150 7.46 -10.09 24.73
N GLU A 151 8.66 -9.61 25.03
CA GLU A 151 8.97 -8.19 24.84
C GLU A 151 9.33 -7.92 23.38
N THR A 152 8.90 -6.76 22.87
CA THR A 152 9.34 -6.28 21.56
C THR A 152 10.88 -6.21 21.53
N PRO A 153 11.56 -6.82 20.54
CA PRO A 153 13.02 -6.78 20.41
C PRO A 153 13.57 -5.34 20.40
N LYS A 154 14.75 -5.11 20.99
CA LYS A 154 15.32 -3.75 21.14
C LYS A 154 15.52 -3.05 19.81
N GLU A 155 15.85 -3.80 18.77
CA GLU A 155 16.08 -3.36 17.40
C GLU A 155 14.79 -2.94 16.68
N LEU A 156 13.64 -3.27 17.26
CA LEU A 156 12.29 -2.90 16.79
C LEU A 156 11.64 -1.84 17.69
N ARG A 157 12.24 -1.52 18.84
CA ARG A 157 11.78 -0.42 19.69
C ARG A 157 12.10 0.90 18.97
N GLY A 158 11.08 1.75 18.82
CA GLY A 158 11.28 3.11 18.30
C GLY A 158 12.04 3.99 19.29
N ALA A 159 12.01 5.31 19.12
CA ALA A 159 12.62 6.25 20.06
C ALA A 159 12.07 6.16 21.50
N ASN A 160 10.95 5.46 21.71
CA ASN A 160 10.42 5.11 23.01
C ASN A 160 10.91 3.71 23.41
N ASP A 161 11.75 3.63 24.44
CA ASP A 161 12.36 2.39 24.97
C ASP A 161 11.40 1.55 25.85
N GLY A 162 10.09 1.76 25.69
CA GLY A 162 9.09 0.97 26.40
C GLY A 162 8.94 -0.41 25.76
N ALA A 163 9.25 -1.47 26.52
CA ALA A 163 8.95 -2.83 26.09
C ALA A 163 7.42 -2.99 26.01
N LYS A 164 6.92 -3.24 24.81
CA LYS A 164 5.51 -3.63 24.58
C LYS A 164 5.43 -5.13 24.34
N ALA A 165 4.27 -5.70 24.64
CA ALA A 165 3.96 -7.08 24.31
C ALA A 165 4.13 -7.34 22.82
N PHE A 166 4.65 -8.53 22.51
CA PHE A 166 5.11 -8.90 21.17
C PHE A 166 4.80 -10.36 20.90
N LEU A 167 4.14 -10.63 19.77
CA LEU A 167 3.87 -11.99 19.30
C LEU A 167 4.94 -12.48 18.32
N GLY A 168 5.50 -11.58 17.49
CA GLY A 168 6.55 -11.92 16.52
C GLY A 168 6.07 -12.47 15.19
N VAL A 169 4.94 -11.96 14.69
CA VAL A 169 4.46 -12.26 13.34
C VAL A 169 4.35 -11.01 12.49
N THR A 170 4.71 -11.13 11.22
CA THR A 170 4.30 -10.19 10.17
C THR A 170 3.05 -10.77 9.51
N SER A 171 1.97 -9.99 9.49
CA SER A 171 0.71 -10.37 8.85
C SER A 171 0.23 -9.34 7.85
N VAL A 172 -0.52 -9.80 6.85
CA VAL A 172 -1.11 -8.98 5.80
C VAL A 172 -2.61 -9.29 5.66
N ALA A 173 -3.37 -8.32 5.17
CA ALA A 173 -4.74 -8.57 4.77
C ALA A 173 -4.76 -9.24 3.40
N GLN A 174 -5.58 -10.29 3.26
CA GLN A 174 -5.86 -10.90 1.96
C GLN A 174 -7.36 -11.13 1.78
N PRO A 175 -7.84 -11.31 0.54
CA PRO A 175 -9.21 -11.76 0.31
C PRO A 175 -9.49 -13.09 1.01
N ALA A 176 -10.65 -13.20 1.66
CA ALA A 176 -11.00 -14.46 2.32
C ALA A 176 -11.32 -15.56 1.29
N GLY A 177 -11.02 -16.80 1.66
CA GLY A 177 -11.30 -17.99 0.86
C GLY A 177 -10.22 -18.27 -0.19
N ASN A 178 -10.63 -18.64 -1.41
CA ASN A 178 -9.69 -19.15 -2.43
C ASN A 178 -9.07 -18.06 -3.32
N VAL A 179 -9.37 -16.79 -3.06
CA VAL A 179 -8.88 -15.68 -3.88
C VAL A 179 -7.51 -15.25 -3.41
N LYS A 180 -6.50 -15.40 -4.27
CA LYS A 180 -5.13 -14.96 -3.98
C LYS A 180 -4.77 -13.76 -4.83
N VAL A 181 -4.47 -12.65 -4.16
CA VAL A 181 -3.91 -11.44 -4.76
C VAL A 181 -2.39 -11.49 -4.58
N ARG A 182 -1.67 -11.39 -5.70
CA ARG A 182 -0.20 -11.35 -5.70
C ARG A 182 0.22 -10.15 -6.53
N TYR A 183 0.89 -9.20 -5.88
CA TYR A 183 1.52 -8.08 -6.58
C TYR A 183 2.93 -8.51 -6.98
N ASN A 184 3.24 -8.50 -8.27
CA ASN A 184 4.60 -8.75 -8.74
C ASN A 184 5.26 -7.41 -9.01
N LEU A 185 6.15 -6.99 -8.11
CA LEU A 185 6.75 -5.67 -8.13
C LEU A 185 8.26 -5.82 -8.08
N THR A 186 8.92 -5.21 -9.07
CA THR A 186 10.38 -5.11 -9.10
C THR A 186 10.73 -3.65 -8.87
N ASP A 187 11.56 -3.37 -7.85
CA ASP A 187 12.15 -2.05 -7.58
C ASP A 187 11.16 -0.89 -7.32
N ILE A 188 9.97 -1.19 -6.76
CA ILE A 188 8.97 -0.18 -6.37
C ILE A 188 8.94 -0.07 -4.84
N GLY A 189 8.94 1.17 -4.31
CA GLY A 189 8.93 1.42 -2.86
C GLY A 189 8.14 2.66 -2.49
N GLY A 190 7.63 2.67 -1.25
CA GLY A 190 6.84 3.77 -0.67
C GLY A 190 5.33 3.60 -0.81
N PRO A 191 4.52 4.20 0.10
CA PRO A 191 3.08 3.92 0.21
C PRO A 191 2.21 4.52 -0.91
N SER A 192 2.81 5.24 -1.86
CA SER A 192 2.08 6.01 -2.90
C SER A 192 1.42 5.16 -4.01
N ALA A 193 1.52 3.83 -3.90
CA ALA A 193 0.97 2.86 -4.83
C ALA A 193 -0.41 2.32 -4.40
N GLY A 194 -0.83 2.62 -3.16
CA GLY A 194 -2.04 2.05 -2.56
C GLY A 194 -3.30 2.18 -3.43
N LEU A 195 -3.57 3.38 -3.96
CA LEU A 195 -4.73 3.58 -4.85
C LEU A 195 -4.70 2.64 -6.06
N MET A 196 -3.55 2.53 -6.73
CA MET A 196 -3.45 1.73 -7.96
C MET A 196 -3.54 0.23 -7.67
N PHE A 197 -3.06 -0.23 -6.51
CA PHE A 197 -3.28 -1.61 -6.06
C PHE A 197 -4.76 -1.89 -5.85
N SER A 198 -5.47 -0.99 -5.17
CA SER A 198 -6.92 -1.13 -4.98
C SER A 198 -7.66 -1.18 -6.30
N MET A 199 -7.37 -0.24 -7.22
CA MET A 199 -7.95 -0.22 -8.56
C MET A 199 -7.70 -1.52 -9.32
N ALA A 200 -6.49 -2.09 -9.24
CA ALA A 200 -6.17 -3.36 -9.90
C ALA A 200 -6.97 -4.55 -9.32
N VAL A 201 -7.18 -4.58 -8.00
CA VAL A 201 -8.02 -5.61 -7.37
C VAL A 201 -9.49 -5.44 -7.77
N VAL A 202 -10.00 -4.20 -7.79
CA VAL A 202 -11.38 -3.92 -8.25
C VAL A 202 -11.54 -4.33 -9.71
N ASP A 203 -10.68 -3.86 -10.62
CA ASP A 203 -10.71 -4.19 -12.05
C ASP A 203 -10.71 -5.70 -12.32
N LYS A 204 -9.95 -6.47 -11.52
CA LYS A 204 -9.88 -7.93 -11.69
C LYS A 204 -11.07 -8.69 -11.12
N LEU A 205 -11.78 -8.13 -10.15
CA LEU A 205 -12.84 -8.83 -9.40
C LEU A 205 -14.24 -8.26 -9.63
N SER A 206 -14.37 -7.14 -10.33
CA SER A 206 -15.64 -6.52 -10.72
C SER A 206 -15.96 -6.78 -12.19
N PRO A 207 -17.22 -7.12 -12.53
CA PRO A 207 -17.65 -7.24 -13.93
C PRO A 207 -17.38 -5.99 -14.78
N GLY A 208 -16.69 -6.18 -15.91
CA GLY A 208 -16.42 -5.16 -16.92
C GLY A 208 -15.03 -4.51 -16.82
N GLU A 209 -14.57 -3.91 -17.92
CA GLU A 209 -13.25 -3.27 -17.96
C GLU A 209 -13.30 -1.84 -17.39
N LEU A 210 -12.59 -1.56 -16.29
CA LEU A 210 -12.53 -0.19 -15.75
C LEU A 210 -11.81 0.75 -16.70
N THR A 211 -10.77 0.26 -17.36
CA THR A 211 -9.88 1.06 -18.21
C THR A 211 -10.42 1.27 -19.62
N GLY A 212 -11.40 0.47 -20.09
CA GLY A 212 -11.95 0.56 -21.44
C GLY A 212 -10.89 0.57 -22.55
N GLY A 213 -9.82 -0.20 -22.39
CA GLY A 213 -8.69 -0.27 -23.32
C GLY A 213 -7.72 0.94 -23.28
N LYS A 214 -7.90 1.88 -22.34
CA LYS A 214 -7.08 3.08 -22.19
C LYS A 214 -5.80 2.82 -21.41
N PHE A 215 -4.79 3.64 -21.68
CA PHE A 215 -3.61 3.72 -20.81
C PHE A 215 -3.92 4.65 -19.63
N VAL A 216 -4.17 4.05 -18.47
CA VAL A 216 -4.45 4.75 -17.21
C VAL A 216 -3.24 4.63 -16.29
N ALA A 217 -2.76 5.76 -15.79
CA ALA A 217 -1.76 5.83 -14.73
C ALA A 217 -2.35 6.50 -13.49
N GLY A 218 -1.66 6.42 -12.36
CA GLY A 218 -2.06 7.16 -11.18
C GLY A 218 -1.12 6.99 -10.00
N THR A 219 -1.46 7.66 -8.91
CA THR A 219 -0.77 7.54 -7.63
C THR A 219 -1.71 7.95 -6.50
N GLY A 220 -1.40 7.53 -5.27
CA GLY A 220 -2.15 7.91 -4.09
C GLY A 220 -1.85 6.94 -2.97
N THR A 221 -1.65 7.46 -1.77
CA THR A 221 -1.77 6.60 -0.58
C THR A 221 -3.25 6.24 -0.40
N ILE A 222 -3.53 5.12 0.25
CA ILE A 222 -4.90 4.74 0.58
C ILE A 222 -4.96 4.17 1.99
N ASP A 223 -6.02 4.50 2.71
CA ASP A 223 -6.33 3.87 3.98
C ASP A 223 -7.32 2.72 3.81
N ALA A 224 -7.55 1.95 4.87
CA ALA A 224 -8.47 0.81 4.87
C ALA A 224 -9.94 1.19 4.59
N LYS A 225 -10.31 2.48 4.72
CA LYS A 225 -11.65 3.00 4.41
C LYS A 225 -11.79 3.42 2.95
N GLY A 226 -10.70 3.38 2.18
CA GLY A 226 -10.68 3.79 0.80
C GLY A 226 -10.43 5.29 0.60
N THR A 227 -10.07 6.05 1.64
CA THR A 227 -9.72 7.47 1.48
C THR A 227 -8.34 7.60 0.85
N VAL A 228 -8.24 8.40 -0.22
CA VAL A 228 -7.01 8.66 -0.96
C VAL A 228 -6.26 9.82 -0.31
N GLY A 229 -4.98 9.57 -0.01
CA GLY A 229 -4.09 10.55 0.60
C GLY A 229 -3.06 11.11 -0.38
N PRO A 230 -2.45 12.26 -0.04
CA PRO A 230 -1.50 12.94 -0.90
C PRO A 230 -0.19 12.16 -1.02
N ILE A 231 0.60 12.54 -2.01
CA ILE A 231 1.93 12.00 -2.28
C ILE A 231 2.91 13.14 -2.59
N GLY A 232 4.20 12.81 -2.61
CA GLY A 232 5.25 13.73 -3.06
C GLY A 232 5.64 13.50 -4.52
N GLY A 233 6.04 14.59 -5.21
CA GLY A 233 6.57 14.54 -6.57
C GLY A 233 5.52 14.26 -7.65
N ILE A 234 4.29 14.77 -7.48
CA ILE A 234 3.17 14.49 -8.40
C ILE A 234 3.47 14.96 -9.83
N THR A 235 4.09 16.12 -10.01
CA THR A 235 4.44 16.66 -11.34
C THR A 235 5.37 15.74 -12.12
N HIS A 236 6.40 15.20 -11.47
CA HIS A 236 7.35 14.25 -12.08
C HIS A 236 6.68 12.94 -12.45
N LYS A 237 5.75 12.46 -11.61
CA LYS A 237 4.99 11.23 -11.87
C LYS A 237 4.05 11.40 -13.06
N ILE A 238 3.37 12.54 -13.16
CA ILE A 238 2.49 12.86 -14.31
C ILE A 238 3.31 12.95 -15.60
N ALA A 239 4.46 13.63 -15.59
CA ALA A 239 5.35 13.73 -16.74
C ALA A 239 5.83 12.34 -17.21
N ALA A 240 6.34 11.53 -16.29
CA ALA A 240 6.80 10.17 -16.60
C ALA A 240 5.67 9.27 -17.14
N ALA A 241 4.46 9.39 -16.58
CA ALA A 241 3.30 8.66 -17.10
C ALA A 241 2.91 9.12 -18.50
N LYS A 242 2.96 10.42 -18.78
CA LYS A 242 2.70 10.95 -20.11
C LYS A 242 3.74 10.45 -21.12
N ASP A 243 5.02 10.49 -20.78
CA ASP A 243 6.10 10.00 -21.65
C ASP A 243 5.97 8.51 -21.95
N ALA A 244 5.43 7.73 -20.99
CA ALA A 244 5.11 6.32 -21.18
C ALA A 244 3.86 6.09 -22.06
N GLY A 245 3.04 7.11 -22.31
CA GLY A 245 1.86 7.06 -23.16
C GLY A 245 0.52 7.08 -22.43
N ALA A 246 0.48 7.41 -21.14
CA ALA A 246 -0.78 7.53 -20.39
C ALA A 246 -1.70 8.61 -20.98
N GLU A 247 -2.96 8.24 -21.20
CA GLU A 247 -4.03 9.15 -21.61
C GLU A 247 -4.68 9.82 -20.39
N VAL A 248 -4.72 9.10 -19.27
CA VAL A 248 -5.35 9.53 -18.02
C VAL A 248 -4.40 9.29 -16.85
N PHE A 249 -4.44 10.21 -15.89
CA PHE A 249 -3.76 10.12 -14.63
C PHE A 249 -4.72 10.37 -13.46
N LEU A 250 -4.83 9.42 -12.53
CA LEU A 250 -5.58 9.58 -11.27
C LEU A 250 -4.72 10.35 -10.26
N VAL A 251 -5.21 11.50 -9.79
CA VAL A 251 -4.48 12.44 -8.92
C VAL A 251 -5.21 12.60 -7.59
N PRO A 252 -4.56 12.37 -6.43
CA PRO A 252 -5.16 12.67 -5.14
C PRO A 252 -5.62 14.14 -5.07
N SER A 253 -6.82 14.43 -4.59
CA SER A 253 -7.39 15.79 -4.59
C SER A 253 -6.45 16.82 -3.95
N LYS A 254 -5.78 16.42 -2.88
CA LYS A 254 -4.81 17.25 -2.15
C LYS A 254 -3.55 17.59 -2.96
N ASN A 255 -3.32 16.92 -4.08
CA ASN A 255 -2.24 17.21 -5.02
C ASN A 255 -2.73 17.94 -6.30
N CYS A 256 -4.03 18.17 -6.50
CA CYS A 256 -4.53 18.76 -7.75
C CYS A 256 -3.95 20.14 -8.05
N ALA A 257 -3.87 21.03 -7.05
CA ALA A 257 -3.29 22.37 -7.22
C ALA A 257 -1.82 22.34 -7.69
N GLU A 258 -1.03 21.36 -7.24
CA GLU A 258 0.34 21.15 -7.71
C GLU A 258 0.36 20.48 -9.10
N ALA A 259 -0.52 19.50 -9.31
CA ALA A 259 -0.58 18.71 -10.54
C ALA A 259 -0.95 19.52 -11.78
N VAL A 260 -1.79 20.56 -11.63
CA VAL A 260 -2.21 21.39 -12.77
C VAL A 260 -1.17 22.42 -13.19
N HIS A 261 -0.21 22.77 -12.33
CA HIS A 261 0.79 23.80 -12.61
C HIS A 261 1.68 23.46 -13.82
N ASP A 262 2.18 22.23 -13.86
CA ASP A 262 3.09 21.72 -14.92
C ASP A 262 2.47 20.54 -15.68
N LYS A 263 1.16 20.59 -15.90
CA LYS A 263 0.43 19.52 -16.58
C LYS A 263 0.90 19.38 -18.04
N PRO A 264 1.41 18.21 -18.48
CA PRO A 264 1.73 17.95 -19.88
C PRO A 264 0.49 18.02 -20.77
N GLU A 265 0.64 18.47 -22.02
CA GLU A 265 -0.47 18.47 -22.98
C GLU A 265 -0.96 17.05 -23.29
N GLY A 266 -2.28 16.91 -23.48
CA GLY A 266 -2.88 15.64 -23.91
C GLY A 266 -2.89 14.53 -22.86
N ILE A 267 -2.80 14.85 -21.56
CA ILE A 267 -3.15 13.95 -20.46
C ILE A 267 -4.36 14.49 -19.69
N THR A 268 -5.30 13.63 -19.33
CA THR A 268 -6.42 14.00 -18.45
C THR A 268 -6.04 13.73 -17.00
N LEU A 269 -6.24 14.72 -16.12
CA LEU A 269 -5.99 14.56 -14.69
C LEU A 269 -7.33 14.44 -13.98
N ILE A 270 -7.64 13.24 -13.50
CA ILE A 270 -8.87 12.97 -12.74
C ILE A 270 -8.58 13.21 -11.25
N ASP A 271 -9.44 14.01 -10.62
CA ASP A 271 -9.39 14.30 -9.19
C ASP A 271 -10.00 13.12 -8.41
N VAL A 272 -9.26 12.57 -7.42
CA VAL A 272 -9.72 11.45 -6.60
C VAL A 272 -9.53 11.70 -5.10
N GLU A 273 -10.63 11.69 -4.35
CA GLU A 273 -10.64 11.77 -2.88
C GLU A 273 -10.78 10.37 -2.24
N SER A 274 -11.43 9.44 -2.94
CA SER A 274 -11.66 8.06 -2.48
C SER A 274 -11.50 7.02 -3.59
N LEU A 275 -11.48 5.74 -3.20
CA LEU A 275 -11.51 4.62 -4.13
C LEU A 275 -12.79 4.60 -4.96
N ASP A 276 -13.93 4.90 -4.35
CA ASP A 276 -15.21 5.00 -5.03
C ASP A 276 -15.16 6.06 -6.14
N ASP A 277 -14.65 7.26 -5.84
CA ASP A 277 -14.47 8.33 -6.83
C ASP A 277 -13.56 7.87 -7.97
N ALA A 278 -12.42 7.23 -7.64
CA ALA A 278 -11.48 6.75 -8.64
C ALA A 278 -12.11 5.72 -9.60
N VAL A 279 -12.94 4.82 -9.09
CA VAL A 279 -13.63 3.83 -9.92
C VAL A 279 -14.72 4.49 -10.76
N ASP A 280 -15.55 5.34 -10.16
CA ASP A 280 -16.70 5.95 -10.82
C ASP A 280 -16.28 6.98 -11.87
N ASP A 281 -15.29 7.82 -11.56
CA ASP A 281 -14.77 8.81 -12.51
C ASP A 281 -13.98 8.14 -13.63
N LEU A 282 -13.23 7.06 -13.36
CA LEU A 282 -12.57 6.33 -14.44
C LEU A 282 -13.60 5.68 -15.38
N LYS A 283 -14.68 5.09 -14.84
CA LYS A 283 -15.79 4.57 -15.65
C LYS A 283 -16.50 5.67 -16.44
N ALA A 284 -16.73 6.84 -15.83
CA ALA A 284 -17.30 7.99 -16.50
C ALA A 284 -16.42 8.40 -17.68
N TYR A 285 -15.11 8.52 -17.48
CA TYR A 285 -14.16 8.84 -18.54
C TYR A 285 -14.19 7.81 -19.68
N THR A 286 -14.09 6.52 -19.37
CA THR A 286 -13.96 5.46 -20.39
C THR A 286 -15.25 5.21 -21.15
N SER A 287 -16.41 5.56 -20.58
CA SER A 287 -17.71 5.55 -21.25
C SER A 287 -18.06 6.84 -22.01
N GLY A 288 -17.16 7.84 -22.03
CA GLY A 288 -17.36 9.12 -22.70
C GLY A 288 -18.23 10.13 -21.92
N GLY A 289 -18.43 9.89 -20.63
CA GLY A 289 -19.02 10.83 -19.68
C GLY A 289 -18.02 11.88 -19.16
N SER A 290 -18.40 12.56 -18.08
CA SER A 290 -17.64 13.66 -17.48
C SER A 290 -17.11 13.26 -16.10
N PRO A 291 -15.82 12.93 -15.95
CA PRO A 291 -15.21 12.70 -14.64
C PRO A 291 -14.95 14.01 -13.89
N SER A 292 -14.72 13.93 -12.58
CA SER A 292 -14.12 15.00 -11.79
C SER A 292 -12.68 15.24 -12.25
N LEU A 293 -12.33 16.49 -12.57
CA LEU A 293 -10.99 16.85 -13.05
C LEU A 293 -10.30 17.74 -12.03
N CYS A 294 -8.98 17.63 -11.95
CA CYS A 294 -8.21 18.58 -11.14
C CYS A 294 -8.39 20.01 -11.66
N GLU A 295 -8.74 20.92 -10.74
CA GLU A 295 -8.78 22.36 -10.96
C GLU A 295 -7.67 23.05 -10.14
N GLY A 296 -7.31 24.28 -10.53
CA GLY A 296 -6.24 25.08 -9.92
C GLY A 296 -6.74 26.17 -8.99
#